data_AF-A0A9W7MBS4-F1
#
_entry.id   AF-A0A9W7MBS4-F1
#
_cell.length_a   1.000
_cell.length_b   1.000
_cell.length_c   1.000
_cell.angle_alpha   90.00
_cell.angle_beta   90.00
_cell.angle_gamma   90.00
#
_symmetry.space_group_name_H-M   'P 1'
#
loop_
_entity.id
_entity.type
_entity.pdbx_description
1 polymer ?
#
loop_
_entity_poly.entity_id
_entity_poly.type
_entity_poly.pdbx_seq_one_letter_code
_entity_poly.pdbx_strand_id
1 'polypeptide(L)'
;MADKPSRGLILYGDGLARFIQPSHAHLHSLASIANCGFLSLPNAPPSESEDDRIVREFAVLVDAFEALNKNGQFPSEKSHKSSSLIPTISERFMGMKAAVLSNNSSLKSFGEKLGFDVPNLNGLFGDSNIPPASSVDNLVSELLSLLGFEDGKIMESNQFDLVVLHVGSGENSNVESDNATASAWNS
;
A
#
# COMPACT_ATOMS: atom_id res chain seq x y z
N MET A 1 -29.08 -10.23 9.62
CA MET A 1 -27.64 -10.43 9.85
C MET A 1 -26.97 -10.24 8.50
N ALA A 2 -25.76 -9.69 8.42
CA ALA A 2 -25.07 -9.62 7.13
C ALA A 2 -24.55 -11.01 6.80
N ASP A 3 -25.03 -11.59 5.71
CA ASP A 3 -24.78 -13.01 5.39
C ASP A 3 -23.38 -13.23 4.80
N LYS A 4 -22.68 -12.15 4.42
CA LYS A 4 -21.35 -12.14 3.81
C LYS A 4 -20.51 -10.96 4.32
N PRO A 5 -19.18 -11.13 4.48
CA PRO A 5 -18.29 -10.03 4.82
C PRO A 5 -18.31 -8.95 3.73
N SER A 6 -18.21 -7.68 4.14
CA SER A 6 -18.05 -6.56 3.21
C SER A 6 -16.72 -6.68 2.47
N ARG A 7 -16.71 -6.25 1.21
CA ARG A 7 -15.51 -6.28 0.35
C ARG A 7 -14.96 -4.89 0.19
N GLY A 8 -13.66 -4.71 0.44
CA GLY A 8 -13.00 -3.41 0.46
C GLY A 8 -11.77 -3.37 -0.44
N LEU A 9 -11.64 -2.29 -1.20
CA LEU A 9 -10.41 -1.92 -1.88
C LEU A 9 -9.85 -0.64 -1.23
N ILE A 10 -8.59 -0.67 -0.81
CA ILE A 10 -7.88 0.51 -0.32
C ILE A 10 -6.76 0.85 -1.30
N LEU A 11 -6.75 2.09 -1.77
CA LEU A 11 -5.65 2.66 -2.52
C LEU A 11 -4.78 3.48 -1.57
N TYR A 12 -3.64 2.91 -1.17
CA TYR A 12 -2.68 3.58 -0.29
C TYR A 12 -1.66 4.34 -1.13
N GLY A 13 -1.89 5.64 -1.32
CA GLY A 13 -1.03 6.54 -2.08
C GLY A 13 0.08 7.19 -1.25
N ASP A 14 1.18 6.49 -1.03
CA ASP A 14 2.32 6.99 -0.24
C ASP A 14 3.02 8.17 -0.94
N GLY A 15 3.15 9.28 -0.21
CA GLY A 15 3.78 10.50 -0.70
C GLY A 15 3.03 11.23 -1.82
N LEU A 16 1.84 10.76 -2.23
CA LEU A 16 1.10 11.32 -3.37
C LEU A 16 0.21 12.53 -3.01
N ALA A 17 -0.06 12.74 -1.72
CA ALA A 17 -0.92 13.83 -1.27
C ALA A 17 -0.46 15.22 -1.74
N ARG A 18 0.86 15.42 -1.90
CA ARG A 18 1.46 16.68 -2.36
C ARG A 18 1.08 17.06 -3.81
N PHE A 19 0.65 16.09 -4.61
CA PHE A 19 0.20 16.33 -5.99
C PHE A 19 -1.26 16.75 -6.07
N ILE A 20 -1.98 16.76 -4.94
CA ILE A 20 -3.35 17.25 -4.88
C ILE A 20 -3.32 18.79 -4.92
N GLN A 21 -3.66 19.36 -6.09
CA GLN A 21 -3.76 20.80 -6.29
C GLN A 21 -5.14 21.35 -5.87
N PRO A 22 -5.27 22.67 -5.60
CA PRO A 22 -6.56 23.31 -5.32
C PRO A 22 -7.61 23.12 -6.44
N SER A 23 -7.19 22.88 -7.68
CA SER A 23 -8.07 22.51 -8.80
C SER A 23 -8.78 21.16 -8.59
N HIS A 24 -8.29 20.30 -7.69
CA HIS A 24 -8.92 19.04 -7.29
C HIS A 24 -9.97 19.22 -6.16
N ALA A 25 -10.54 20.43 -5.99
CA ALA A 25 -11.42 20.84 -4.88
C ALA A 25 -12.69 19.98 -4.66
N HIS A 26 -12.97 19.01 -5.53
CA HIS A 26 -14.18 18.20 -5.50
C HIS A 26 -13.95 16.75 -5.10
N LEU A 27 -12.90 16.45 -4.31
CA LEU A 27 -12.68 15.10 -3.75
C LEU A 27 -13.92 14.56 -3.01
N HIS A 28 -14.69 15.42 -2.34
CA HIS A 28 -15.95 15.01 -1.70
C HIS A 28 -17.04 14.61 -2.73
N SER A 29 -17.10 15.29 -3.88
CA SER A 29 -18.03 14.90 -4.96
C SER A 29 -17.62 13.56 -5.56
N LEU A 30 -16.32 13.37 -5.80
CA LEU A 30 -15.77 12.10 -6.26
C LEU A 30 -16.05 10.97 -5.26
N ALA A 31 -15.81 11.19 -3.97
CA ALA A 31 -16.11 10.26 -2.88
C ALA A 31 -17.58 9.85 -2.86
N SER A 32 -18.49 10.84 -3.01
CA SER A 32 -19.93 10.59 -3.04
C SER A 32 -20.35 9.76 -4.26
N ILE A 33 -19.78 10.01 -5.44
CA ILE A 33 -20.11 9.28 -6.67
C ILE A 33 -19.53 7.87 -6.63
N ALA A 34 -18.29 7.72 -6.17
CA ALA A 34 -17.58 6.45 -6.10
C ALA A 34 -17.94 5.61 -4.86
N ASN A 35 -18.79 6.13 -3.97
CA ASN A 35 -19.13 5.53 -2.68
C ASN A 35 -17.86 5.14 -1.88
N CYS A 36 -16.87 6.03 -1.87
CA CYS A 36 -15.59 5.83 -1.21
C CYS A 36 -15.27 6.95 -0.22
N GLY A 37 -14.21 6.78 0.57
CA GLY A 37 -13.72 7.78 1.51
C GLY A 37 -12.25 8.10 1.28
N PHE A 38 -11.84 9.30 1.69
CA PHE A 38 -10.42 9.69 1.73
C PHE A 38 -9.97 9.77 3.19
N LEU A 39 -8.82 9.17 3.47
CA LEU A 39 -8.20 9.20 4.79
C LEU A 39 -6.80 9.81 4.63
N SER A 40 -6.54 10.89 5.38
CA SER A 40 -5.18 11.41 5.53
C SER A 40 -4.50 10.71 6.69
N LEU A 41 -3.28 10.21 6.47
CA LEU A 41 -2.48 9.58 7.53
C LEU A 41 -1.61 10.63 8.25
N PRO A 42 -1.18 10.37 9.49
CA PRO A 42 -0.37 11.30 10.26
C PRO A 42 0.98 11.59 9.60
N ASN A 43 1.39 12.86 9.60
CA ASN A 43 2.68 13.29 9.07
C ASN A 43 3.84 12.52 9.71
N ALA A 44 4.78 12.09 8.87
CA ALA A 44 6.03 11.47 9.31
C ALA A 44 6.88 12.43 10.14
N PRO A 45 7.54 11.95 11.21
CA PRO A 45 8.63 12.68 11.83
C PRO A 45 9.71 13.04 10.80
N PRO A 46 10.36 14.22 10.87
CA PRO A 46 11.34 14.64 9.87
C PRO A 46 12.56 13.72 9.71
N SER A 47 12.84 12.88 10.70
CA SER A 47 13.95 11.92 10.72
C SER A 47 13.56 10.50 10.35
N GLU A 48 12.28 10.24 10.06
CA GLU A 48 11.77 8.92 9.70
C GLU A 48 12.20 8.56 8.27
N SER A 49 12.67 7.32 8.07
CA SER A 49 12.99 6.82 6.73
C SER A 49 11.73 6.57 5.91
N GLU A 50 11.84 6.48 4.59
CA GLU A 50 10.70 6.15 3.71
C GLU A 50 10.07 4.80 4.10
N ASP A 51 10.90 3.76 4.29
CA ASP A 51 10.43 2.43 4.68
C ASP A 51 9.73 2.44 6.04
N ASP A 52 10.29 3.14 7.03
CA ASP A 52 9.68 3.26 8.35
C ASP A 52 8.34 4.01 8.26
N ARG A 53 8.28 5.09 7.45
CA ARG A 53 7.04 5.84 7.18
C ARG A 53 5.98 4.93 6.58
N ILE A 54 6.29 4.20 5.51
CA ILE A 54 5.36 3.32 4.80
C ILE A 54 4.80 2.26 5.76
N VAL A 55 5.67 1.60 6.51
CA VAL A 55 5.27 0.57 7.48
C VAL A 55 4.41 1.18 8.59
N ARG A 56 4.80 2.34 9.12
CA ARG A 56 4.06 3.04 10.18
C ARG A 56 2.67 3.46 9.71
N GLU A 57 2.58 4.11 8.57
CA GLU A 57 1.33 4.57 7.97
C GLU A 57 0.40 3.41 7.65
N PHE A 58 0.92 2.32 7.07
CA PHE A 58 0.15 1.11 6.85
C PHE A 58 -0.32 0.49 8.16
N ALA A 59 0.51 0.46 9.21
CA ALA A 59 0.10 -0.01 10.53
C ALA A 59 -1.04 0.83 11.14
N VAL A 60 -1.03 2.16 10.95
CA VAL A 60 -2.16 3.03 11.35
C VAL A 60 -3.41 2.70 10.53
N LEU A 61 -3.26 2.54 9.21
CA LEU A 61 -4.35 2.26 8.28
C LEU A 61 -5.11 0.96 8.64
N VAL A 62 -4.37 -0.07 9.08
CA VAL A 62 -4.93 -1.41 9.37
C VAL A 62 -5.15 -1.66 10.87
N ASP A 63 -5.09 -0.61 11.71
CA ASP A 63 -5.24 -0.68 13.17
C ASP A 63 -4.29 -1.70 13.84
N ALA A 64 -3.03 -1.66 13.43
CA ALA A 64 -1.95 -2.52 13.90
C ALA A 64 -0.73 -1.73 14.37
N PHE A 65 -0.89 -0.46 14.77
CA PHE A 65 0.23 0.39 15.21
C PHE A 65 0.99 -0.19 16.42
N GLU A 66 0.31 -0.95 17.28
CA GLU A 66 0.91 -1.66 18.42
C GLU A 66 1.93 -2.75 18.01
N ALA A 67 1.92 -3.18 16.74
CA ALA A 67 2.89 -4.11 16.17
C ALA A 67 4.28 -3.49 16.02
N LEU A 68 4.37 -2.16 16.06
CA LEU A 68 5.61 -1.42 15.95
C LEU A 68 6.28 -1.28 17.31
N ASN A 69 7.61 -1.23 17.31
CA ASN A 69 8.36 -0.93 18.52
C ASN A 69 8.19 0.55 18.92
N LYS A 70 8.71 0.94 20.09
CA LYS A 70 8.61 2.31 20.63
C LYS A 70 9.19 3.40 19.72
N ASN A 71 10.01 3.04 18.73
CA ASN A 71 10.60 3.97 17.77
C ASN A 71 9.78 4.05 16.47
N GLY A 72 8.59 3.44 16.41
CA GLY A 72 7.80 3.34 15.18
C GLY A 72 8.38 2.36 14.15
N GLN A 73 9.44 1.64 14.53
CA GLN A 73 10.15 0.71 13.65
C GLN A 73 9.62 -0.69 13.85
N PHE A 74 9.73 -1.49 12.79
CA PHE A 74 9.42 -2.89 12.91
C PHE A 74 10.55 -3.64 13.64
N PRO A 75 10.26 -4.55 14.58
CA PRO A 75 11.31 -5.29 15.28
C PRO A 75 12.12 -6.11 14.27
N SER A 76 13.39 -5.75 14.09
CA SER A 76 14.37 -6.63 13.44
C SER A 76 14.40 -7.95 14.22
N GLU A 77 14.50 -9.08 13.51
CA GLU A 77 14.42 -10.46 14.03
C GLU A 77 15.39 -10.78 15.19
N LYS A 78 16.27 -9.85 15.58
CA LYS A 78 17.33 -10.05 16.57
C LYS A 78 16.98 -9.68 18.02
N SER A 79 15.77 -9.21 18.34
CA SER A 79 15.40 -8.97 19.75
C SER A 79 14.57 -10.12 20.31
N HIS A 80 15.25 -11.08 20.95
CA HIS A 80 14.63 -12.03 21.88
C HIS A 80 14.02 -11.26 23.06
N LYS A 81 12.75 -10.89 22.99
CA LYS A 81 11.95 -10.54 24.18
C LYS A 81 10.45 -10.59 23.85
N SER A 82 9.79 -11.57 24.48
CA SER A 82 8.34 -11.78 24.59
C SER A 82 7.54 -11.62 23.30
N SER A 83 7.19 -12.75 22.69
CA SER A 83 6.10 -12.89 21.74
C SER A 83 4.77 -12.48 22.39
N SER A 84 4.48 -11.19 22.49
CA SER A 84 3.09 -10.78 22.31
C SER A 84 2.82 -11.03 20.84
N LEU A 85 2.18 -12.18 20.55
CA LEU A 85 1.72 -12.51 19.21
C LEU A 85 0.89 -11.32 18.74
N ILE A 86 1.39 -10.57 17.76
CA ILE A 86 0.62 -9.51 17.13
C ILE A 86 -0.56 -10.23 16.48
N PRO A 87 -1.81 -9.96 16.88
CA PRO A 87 -2.93 -10.65 16.28
C PRO A 87 -3.01 -10.28 14.80
N THR A 88 -3.19 -11.30 13.98
CA THR A 88 -3.36 -11.18 12.53
C THR A 88 -4.64 -10.41 12.21
N ILE A 89 -4.76 -9.91 10.98
CA ILE A 89 -6.00 -9.31 10.47
C ILE A 89 -7.17 -10.28 10.60
N SER A 90 -6.96 -11.57 10.33
CA SER A 90 -8.00 -12.57 10.49
C SER A 90 -8.47 -12.69 11.94
N GLU A 91 -7.57 -12.60 12.92
CA GLU A 91 -7.90 -12.67 14.34
C GLU A 91 -8.61 -11.39 14.82
N ARG A 92 -8.18 -10.23 14.32
CA ARG A 92 -8.77 -8.91 14.64
C ARG A 92 -10.16 -8.73 14.02
N PHE A 93 -10.35 -9.19 12.79
CA PHE A 93 -11.51 -8.88 11.96
C PHE A 93 -12.31 -10.13 11.58
N MET A 94 -12.55 -11.02 12.55
CA MET A 94 -13.50 -12.14 12.44
C MET A 94 -13.29 -13.05 11.21
N GLY A 95 -12.04 -13.42 10.93
CA GLY A 95 -11.67 -14.30 9.82
C GLY A 95 -11.48 -13.61 8.48
N MET A 96 -11.38 -12.27 8.46
CA MET A 96 -11.11 -11.49 7.25
C MET A 96 -9.89 -12.01 6.49
N LYS A 97 -10.07 -12.29 5.20
CA LYS A 97 -8.98 -12.62 4.27
C LYS A 97 -8.50 -11.33 3.61
N ALA A 98 -7.24 -10.97 3.80
CA ALA A 98 -6.71 -9.71 3.31
C ALA A 98 -5.45 -9.89 2.47
N ALA A 99 -5.30 -9.06 1.44
CA ALA A 99 -4.11 -9.03 0.60
C ALA A 99 -3.51 -7.62 0.53
N VAL A 100 -2.18 -7.54 0.49
CA VAL A 100 -1.43 -6.30 0.23
C VAL A 100 -0.56 -6.47 -1.01
N LEU A 101 -0.75 -5.59 -1.98
CA LEU A 101 0.01 -5.51 -3.21
C LEU A 101 0.91 -4.28 -3.15
N SER A 102 2.23 -4.50 -3.22
CA SER A 102 3.23 -3.45 -3.08
C SER A 102 4.51 -3.81 -3.84
N ASN A 103 5.35 -2.84 -4.16
CA ASN A 103 6.75 -3.06 -4.56
C ASN A 103 7.74 -2.85 -3.39
N ASN A 104 7.32 -2.24 -2.29
CA ASN A 104 8.14 -2.01 -1.11
C ASN A 104 8.29 -3.29 -0.28
N SER A 105 9.52 -3.79 -0.13
CA SER A 105 9.83 -5.05 0.58
C SER A 105 9.53 -5.00 2.08
N SER A 106 9.78 -3.85 2.71
CA SER A 106 9.50 -3.63 4.14
C SER A 106 8.00 -3.74 4.42
N LEU A 107 7.16 -3.15 3.56
CA LEU A 107 5.71 -3.28 3.63
C LEU A 107 5.22 -4.72 3.39
N LYS A 108 5.81 -5.45 2.44
CA LYS A 108 5.48 -6.86 2.20
C LYS A 108 5.74 -7.71 3.44
N SER A 109 6.95 -7.61 4.00
CA SER A 109 7.34 -8.38 5.19
C SER A 109 6.49 -8.02 6.42
N PHE A 110 6.12 -6.74 6.56
CA PHE A 110 5.21 -6.30 7.61
C PHE A 110 3.80 -6.89 7.42
N GLY A 111 3.27 -6.83 6.21
CA GLY A 111 1.97 -7.40 5.84
C GLY A 111 1.87 -8.90 6.13
N GLU A 112 2.87 -9.68 5.73
CA GLU A 112 2.93 -11.13 5.99
C GLU A 112 2.83 -11.46 7.48
N LYS A 113 3.52 -10.68 8.33
CA LYS A 113 3.46 -10.86 9.79
C LYS A 113 2.11 -10.45 10.40
N LEU A 114 1.37 -9.56 9.75
CA LEU A 114 -0.03 -9.27 10.10
C LEU A 114 -1.01 -10.28 9.51
N GLY A 115 -0.53 -11.28 8.77
CA GLY A 115 -1.37 -12.30 8.14
C GLY A 115 -2.04 -11.84 6.84
N PHE A 116 -1.50 -10.83 6.16
CA PHE A 116 -1.89 -10.54 4.79
C PHE A 116 -1.23 -11.53 3.83
N ASP A 117 -1.97 -11.93 2.80
CA ASP A 117 -1.38 -12.49 1.60
C ASP A 117 -0.69 -11.38 0.80
N VAL A 118 0.45 -11.69 0.17
CA VAL A 118 1.24 -10.72 -0.60
C VAL A 118 1.42 -11.19 -2.05
N PRO A 119 0.38 -11.08 -2.90
CA PRO A 119 0.48 -11.44 -4.31
C PRO A 119 1.56 -10.64 -5.03
N ASN A 120 2.15 -11.23 -6.07
CA ASN A 120 3.18 -10.57 -6.85
C ASN A 120 2.60 -9.44 -7.70
N LEU A 121 3.01 -8.21 -7.42
CA LEU A 121 2.59 -7.01 -8.15
C LEU A 121 3.33 -6.80 -9.49
N ASN A 122 4.46 -7.48 -9.72
CA ASN A 122 5.30 -7.24 -10.90
C ASN A 122 4.59 -7.59 -12.21
N GLY A 123 3.61 -8.51 -12.18
CA GLY A 123 2.76 -8.82 -13.34
C GLY A 123 1.81 -7.68 -13.75
N LEU A 124 1.59 -6.71 -12.86
CA LEU A 124 0.60 -5.64 -12.97
C LEU A 124 1.19 -4.23 -13.20
N PHE A 125 2.39 -3.97 -12.64
CA PHE A 125 3.03 -2.63 -12.62
C PHE A 125 4.35 -2.54 -13.39
N GLY A 126 4.95 -3.66 -13.81
CA GLY A 126 6.37 -3.68 -14.16
C GLY A 126 7.25 -3.30 -12.96
N ASP A 127 8.48 -2.82 -13.21
CA ASP A 127 9.42 -2.43 -12.15
C ASP A 127 9.13 -1.04 -11.54
N SER A 128 8.11 -0.32 -12.02
CA SER A 128 7.76 1.03 -11.55
C SER A 128 6.72 1.02 -10.43
N ASN A 129 6.79 2.02 -9.54
CA ASN A 129 5.85 2.20 -8.42
C ASN A 129 4.48 2.81 -8.81
N ILE A 130 4.30 3.14 -10.09
CA ILE A 130 3.08 3.74 -10.66
C ILE A 130 2.68 2.89 -11.89
N PRO A 131 1.39 2.54 -12.07
CA PRO A 131 0.99 1.76 -13.22
C PRO A 131 0.96 2.65 -14.47
N PRO A 132 1.48 2.19 -15.63
CA PRO A 132 1.34 2.93 -16.87
C PRO A 132 -0.14 3.08 -17.23
N ALA A 133 -0.53 4.22 -17.83
CA ALA A 133 -1.93 4.52 -18.14
C ALA A 133 -2.62 3.44 -19.00
N SER A 134 -1.85 2.74 -19.84
CA SER A 134 -2.33 1.65 -20.69
C SER A 134 -2.60 0.32 -19.95
N SER A 135 -2.17 0.17 -18.69
CA SER A 135 -2.39 -1.04 -17.89
C SER A 135 -3.41 -0.85 -16.76
N VAL A 136 -3.94 0.36 -16.57
CA VAL A 136 -4.87 0.67 -15.47
C VAL A 136 -6.12 -0.18 -15.52
N ASP A 137 -6.73 -0.38 -16.70
CA ASP A 137 -7.95 -1.19 -16.81
C ASP A 137 -7.71 -2.66 -16.46
N ASN A 138 -6.55 -3.21 -16.83
CA ASN A 138 -6.15 -4.57 -16.46
C ASN A 138 -5.91 -4.69 -14.96
N LEU A 139 -5.23 -3.69 -14.37
CA LEU A 139 -5.00 -3.62 -12.93
C LEU A 139 -6.32 -3.55 -12.15
N VAL A 140 -7.23 -2.67 -12.56
CA VAL A 140 -8.54 -2.53 -11.92
C VAL A 140 -9.30 -3.84 -12.03
N SER A 141 -9.31 -4.48 -13.21
CA SER A 141 -9.97 -5.77 -13.41
C SER A 141 -9.40 -6.86 -12.51
N GLU A 142 -8.07 -6.94 -12.35
CA GLU A 142 -7.42 -7.91 -11.47
C GLU A 142 -7.74 -7.65 -9.99
N LEU A 143 -7.64 -6.40 -9.52
CA LEU A 143 -7.99 -6.04 -8.13
C LEU A 143 -9.47 -6.33 -7.82
N LEU A 144 -10.36 -6.08 -8.78
CA LEU A 144 -11.78 -6.38 -8.65
C LEU A 144 -12.04 -7.90 -8.65
N SER A 145 -11.35 -8.67 -9.48
CA SER A 145 -11.41 -10.14 -9.49
C SER A 145 -10.95 -10.76 -8.16
N LEU A 146 -9.90 -10.23 -7.54
CA LEU A 146 -9.45 -10.64 -6.20
C LEU A 146 -10.55 -10.49 -5.14
N LEU A 147 -11.38 -9.46 -5.29
CA LEU A 147 -12.56 -9.18 -4.47
C LEU A 147 -13.83 -9.88 -5.01
N GLY A 148 -13.73 -10.77 -5.99
CA GLY A 148 -14.85 -11.50 -6.58
C GLY A 148 -15.84 -10.62 -7.34
N PHE A 149 -15.36 -9.56 -7.98
CA PHE A 149 -16.12 -8.75 -8.95
C PHE A 149 -15.57 -9.03 -10.36
N GLU A 150 -16.35 -9.71 -11.19
CA GLU A 150 -15.93 -10.14 -12.53
C GLU A 150 -17.08 -9.93 -13.52
N ASP A 151 -16.79 -9.35 -14.69
CA ASP A 151 -17.76 -9.09 -15.77
C ASP A 151 -19.07 -8.42 -15.29
N GLY A 152 -18.96 -7.48 -14.35
CA GLY A 152 -20.11 -6.77 -13.78
C GLY A 152 -20.98 -7.61 -12.83
N LYS A 153 -20.52 -8.80 -12.43
CA LYS A 153 -21.19 -9.69 -11.48
C LYS A 153 -20.41 -9.81 -10.18
N ILE A 154 -21.14 -10.09 -9.10
CA ILE A 154 -20.58 -10.38 -7.78
C ILE A 154 -20.54 -11.90 -7.62
N MET A 155 -19.34 -12.46 -7.55
CA MET A 155 -19.13 -13.90 -7.34
C MET A 155 -19.51 -14.30 -5.92
N GLU A 156 -20.00 -15.54 -5.74
CA GLU A 156 -20.35 -16.04 -4.41
C GLU A 156 -19.13 -16.26 -3.53
N SER A 157 -18.04 -16.75 -4.12
CA SER A 157 -16.71 -16.82 -3.50
C SER A 157 -15.83 -15.68 -4.00
N ASN A 158 -15.01 -15.15 -3.10
CA ASN A 158 -13.95 -14.18 -3.38
C ASN A 158 -12.66 -14.71 -2.76
N GLN A 159 -11.51 -14.34 -3.32
CA GLN A 159 -10.22 -14.72 -2.74
C GLN A 159 -10.02 -13.92 -1.45
N PHE A 160 -10.20 -12.60 -1.52
CA PHE A 160 -9.99 -11.67 -0.42
C PHE A 160 -11.23 -10.85 -0.12
N ASP A 161 -11.40 -10.49 1.14
CA ASP A 161 -12.42 -9.56 1.63
C ASP A 161 -11.86 -8.12 1.65
N LEU A 162 -10.54 -7.97 1.83
CA LEU A 162 -9.84 -6.70 1.78
C LEU A 162 -8.62 -6.79 0.86
N VAL A 163 -8.52 -5.87 -0.08
CA VAL A 163 -7.32 -5.71 -0.91
C VAL A 163 -6.77 -4.31 -0.70
N VAL A 164 -5.48 -4.22 -0.35
CA VAL A 164 -4.76 -2.95 -0.26
C VAL A 164 -3.75 -2.88 -1.39
N LEU A 165 -3.87 -1.89 -2.24
CA LEU A 165 -2.88 -1.55 -3.26
C LEU A 165 -2.05 -0.38 -2.77
N HIS A 166 -0.75 -0.59 -2.60
CA HIS A 166 0.22 0.46 -2.31
C HIS A 166 0.78 1.05 -3.61
N VAL A 167 0.65 2.37 -3.75
CA VAL A 167 1.18 3.16 -4.87
C VAL A 167 2.08 4.23 -4.29
N GLY A 168 3.38 4.12 -4.52
CA GLY A 168 4.36 5.09 -4.03
C GLY A 168 4.68 6.15 -5.09
N SER A 169 5.09 7.34 -4.64
CA SER A 169 5.57 8.43 -5.52
C SER A 169 6.84 8.08 -6.33
N GLY A 170 7.48 6.93 -6.09
CA GLY A 170 8.63 6.48 -6.86
C GLY A 170 9.87 7.36 -6.68
N GLU A 171 10.12 7.87 -5.47
CA GLU A 171 11.26 8.71 -5.18
C GLU A 171 12.56 7.90 -5.05
N ASN A 172 12.91 7.07 -6.05
CA ASN A 172 14.26 6.54 -6.23
C ASN A 172 14.48 6.04 -7.67
N SER A 173 15.06 6.90 -8.51
CA SER A 173 16.28 6.50 -9.21
C SER A 173 17.37 7.49 -8.79
N ASN A 174 18.33 7.01 -8.01
CA ASN A 174 19.66 7.61 -8.03
C ASN A 174 20.15 7.49 -9.47
N VAL A 175 19.98 8.56 -10.26
CA VAL A 175 20.93 8.83 -11.33
C VAL A 175 22.21 9.16 -10.59
N GLU A 176 23.09 8.16 -10.48
CA GLU A 176 24.49 8.35 -10.13
C GLU A 176 25.06 9.35 -11.15
N SER A 177 25.02 10.63 -10.79
CA SER A 177 25.71 11.68 -11.52
C SER A 177 27.18 11.64 -11.13
N ASP A 178 27.89 10.57 -11.53
CA ASP A 178 29.34 10.56 -11.44
C ASP A 178 29.95 11.00 -12.77
N ASN A 179 30.44 12.23 -12.69
CA ASN A 179 31.30 12.89 -13.66
C ASN A 179 32.48 12.01 -14.10
N ALA A 180 32.56 11.74 -15.40
CA ALA A 180 33.82 11.71 -16.15
C ALA A 180 33.49 11.98 -17.62
N THR A 181 33.65 13.21 -18.10
CA THR A 181 34.90 13.56 -18.78
C THR A 181 34.98 15.07 -18.93
N ALA A 182 35.94 15.68 -18.23
CA ALA A 182 36.55 16.91 -18.68
C ALA A 182 37.36 16.59 -19.94
N SER A 183 36.90 17.03 -21.10
CA SER A 183 37.76 17.18 -22.28
C SER A 183 37.69 18.63 -22.76
N ALA A 184 38.79 19.31 -22.48
CA ALA A 184 39.11 20.67 -22.85
C ALA A 184 39.04 20.89 -24.36
N TRP A 185 38.41 21.98 -24.80
CA TRP A 185 38.76 22.66 -26.04
C TRP A 185 38.68 24.18 -25.82
N ASN A 186 39.84 24.76 -25.50
CA ASN A 186 40.19 26.12 -25.89
C ASN A 186 40.81 26.03 -27.29
N SER A 187 40.23 26.74 -28.27
CA SER A 187 40.89 27.53 -29.34
C SER A 187 39.82 28.08 -30.27
#